data_AF-A0A356AP90-F1
#
_entry.id   AF-A0A356AP90-F1
#
_cell.length_a   1.000
_cell.length_b   1.000
_cell.length_c   1.000
_cell.angle_alpha   90.00
_cell.angle_beta   90.00
_cell.angle_gamma   90.00
#
_symmetry.space_group_name_H-M   'P 1'
#
loop_
_entity.id
_entity.type
_entity.pdbx_description
1 polymer ?
#
loop_
_entity_poly.entity_id
_entity_poly.type
_entity_poly.pdbx_seq_one_letter_code
_entity_poly.pdbx_strand_id
1 'polypeptide(L)'
;IREPRGAEVKLSCNTGVCYDPCGAIQVSVAIQPQESRTVLFGLGQSGSLDGIFKIRGKYRDAAAAEKELDRVKSDWDGLLGTVQVKTKDRAVDILMNGWLLYQALSCRIQARTGFYQCGGAYGYRDQLQDALSLLLADPDILRRQILTACGRQFEEGDVQHWWHPPMGIGVRTRISDDLLWLPYCTAAYVR
;
A
#
# COMPACT_ATOMS: atom_id res chain seq x y z
N ILE A 1 -4.53 18.53 -16.43
CA ILE A 1 -4.22 19.89 -16.96
C ILE A 1 -3.16 19.70 -18.03
N ARG A 2 -3.42 20.09 -19.28
CA ARG A 2 -2.45 19.88 -20.38
C ARG A 2 -1.43 21.03 -20.50
N GLU A 3 -1.82 22.24 -20.13
CA GLU A 3 -0.99 23.45 -20.20
C GLU A 3 -1.17 24.27 -18.91
N PRO A 4 -0.46 23.91 -17.82
CA PRO A 4 -0.58 24.64 -16.56
C PRO A 4 0.13 25.98 -16.67
N ARG A 5 -0.64 27.08 -16.67
CA ARG A 5 -0.11 28.46 -16.69
C ARG A 5 1.00 28.72 -15.66
N GLY A 6 0.91 28.07 -14.48
CA GLY A 6 1.91 28.16 -13.42
C GLY A 6 3.30 27.61 -13.75
N ALA A 7 3.48 26.93 -14.88
CA ALA A 7 4.79 26.50 -15.36
C ALA A 7 5.62 27.65 -15.94
N GLU A 8 4.97 28.69 -16.49
CA GLU A 8 5.63 29.80 -17.19
C GLU A 8 5.77 31.05 -16.33
N VAL A 9 4.96 31.16 -15.28
CA VAL A 9 4.95 32.34 -14.40
C VAL A 9 5.40 31.98 -13.00
N LYS A 10 5.91 32.97 -12.27
CA LYS A 10 6.20 32.81 -10.85
C LYS A 10 4.90 32.51 -10.10
N LEU A 11 4.90 31.43 -9.32
CA LEU A 11 3.74 31.07 -8.49
C LEU A 11 3.47 32.15 -7.43
N SER A 12 2.19 32.42 -7.14
CA SER A 12 1.78 33.39 -6.13
C SER A 12 2.02 32.93 -4.69
N CYS A 13 2.26 31.62 -4.49
CA CYS A 13 2.38 30.98 -3.18
C CYS A 13 1.12 31.12 -2.29
N ASN A 14 -0.04 31.41 -2.89
CA ASN A 14 -1.30 31.46 -2.15
C ASN A 14 -1.73 30.07 -1.72
N THR A 15 -2.10 29.95 -0.45
CA THR A 15 -2.68 28.74 0.15
C THR A 15 -3.90 29.14 0.95
N GLY A 16 -4.94 28.32 1.00
CA GLY A 16 -6.12 28.63 1.79
C GLY A 16 -7.24 27.62 1.65
N VAL A 17 -8.26 27.82 2.46
CA VAL A 17 -9.54 27.12 2.32
C VAL A 17 -10.23 27.58 1.03
N CYS A 18 -11.13 26.75 0.50
CA CYS A 18 -11.94 27.01 -0.71
C CYS A 18 -11.17 27.04 -2.04
N TYR A 19 -9.86 26.74 -2.06
CA TYR A 19 -9.16 26.36 -3.30
C TYR A 19 -9.36 24.88 -3.59
N ASP A 20 -9.32 24.52 -4.87
CA ASP A 20 -9.17 23.12 -5.26
C ASP A 20 -7.86 22.56 -4.65
N PRO A 21 -7.88 21.34 -4.08
CA PRO A 21 -6.70 20.76 -3.47
C PRO A 21 -5.63 20.50 -4.53
N CYS A 22 -4.61 21.35 -4.55
CA CYS A 22 -3.49 21.27 -5.47
C CYS A 22 -2.20 21.71 -4.76
N GLY A 23 -1.17 20.87 -4.79
CA GLY A 23 0.17 21.23 -4.36
C GLY A 23 1.05 21.48 -5.58
N ALA A 24 1.58 22.69 -5.73
CA ALA A 24 2.52 23.04 -6.79
C ALA A 24 3.84 23.53 -6.19
N ILE A 25 4.96 22.99 -6.68
CA ILE A 25 6.31 23.37 -6.29
C ILE A 25 7.07 23.81 -7.54
N GLN A 26 7.65 25.01 -7.51
CA GLN A 26 8.46 25.56 -8.60
C GLN A 26 9.89 25.74 -8.11
N VAL A 27 10.86 25.16 -8.83
CA VAL A 27 12.29 25.24 -8.52
C VAL A 27 13.04 25.63 -9.79
N SER A 28 13.82 26.71 -9.72
CA SER A 28 14.72 27.13 -10.80
C SER A 28 16.08 26.48 -10.62
N VAL A 29 16.54 25.73 -11.62
CA VAL A 29 17.84 25.04 -11.60
C VAL A 29 18.62 25.47 -12.85
N ALA A 30 19.82 26.02 -12.65
CA ALA A 30 20.78 26.23 -13.73
C ALA A 30 21.68 25.00 -13.85
N ILE A 31 21.85 24.48 -15.07
CA ILE A 31 22.68 23.30 -15.37
C ILE A 31 23.67 23.70 -16.48
N GLN A 32 24.96 23.56 -16.21
CA GLN A 32 26.06 23.81 -17.13
C GLN A 32 26.30 22.61 -18.07
N PRO A 33 27.06 22.77 -19.16
CA PRO A 33 27.46 21.64 -20.00
C PRO A 33 28.14 20.54 -19.17
N GLN A 34 27.68 19.29 -19.35
CA GLN A 34 28.14 18.10 -18.62
C GLN A 34 27.86 18.10 -17.10
N GLU A 35 27.08 19.05 -16.59
CA GLU A 35 26.66 19.06 -15.19
C GLU A 35 25.40 18.20 -14.97
N SER A 36 25.31 17.57 -13.80
CA SER A 36 24.11 16.90 -13.31
C SER A 36 23.71 17.49 -11.96
N ARG A 37 22.39 17.65 -11.76
CA ARG A 37 21.79 18.16 -10.52
C ARG A 37 20.65 17.25 -10.09
N THR A 38 20.57 16.98 -8.79
CA THR A 38 19.47 16.21 -8.19
C THR A 38 18.55 17.15 -7.44
N VAL A 39 17.25 17.07 -7.73
CA VAL A 39 16.21 17.80 -7.00
C VAL A 39 15.30 16.78 -6.34
N LEU A 40 15.17 16.87 -5.03
CA LEU A 40 14.30 16.00 -4.25
C LEU A 40 12.96 16.68 -3.99
N PHE A 41 11.88 15.99 -4.31
CA PHE A 41 10.52 16.37 -3.94
C PHE A 41 9.97 15.34 -2.97
N GLY A 42 9.41 15.81 -1.85
CA GLY A 42 8.79 14.96 -0.83
C GLY A 42 7.31 15.25 -0.71
N LEU A 43 6.50 14.19 -0.70
CA LEU A 43 5.10 14.24 -0.30
C LEU A 43 4.93 13.40 0.97
N GLY A 44 4.33 13.99 2.00
CA GLY A 44 4.17 13.31 3.28
C GLY A 44 3.01 13.87 4.08
N GLN A 45 2.58 13.11 5.09
CA GLN A 45 1.48 13.45 5.98
C GLN A 45 1.89 13.19 7.43
N SER A 46 1.43 14.03 8.35
CA SER A 46 1.57 13.86 9.79
C SER A 46 0.37 14.49 10.49
N GLY A 47 0.00 13.98 11.66
CA GLY A 47 -1.01 14.60 12.52
C GLY A 47 -0.54 15.87 13.23
N SER A 48 0.74 16.24 13.09
CA SER A 48 1.33 17.43 13.70
C SER A 48 2.43 18.05 12.84
N LEU A 49 2.63 19.36 13.00
CA LEU A 49 3.71 20.11 12.33
C LEU A 49 5.09 19.59 12.74
N ASP A 50 5.29 19.27 14.01
CA ASP A 50 6.54 18.67 14.50
C ASP A 50 6.87 17.35 13.78
N GLY A 51 5.86 16.52 13.52
CA GLY A 51 6.04 15.30 12.73
C GLY A 51 6.43 15.60 11.28
N ILE A 52 5.87 16.64 10.66
CA ILE A 52 6.31 17.10 9.33
C ILE A 52 7.78 17.53 9.35
N PHE A 53 8.20 18.31 10.34
CA PHE A 53 9.61 18.72 10.45
C PHE A 53 10.55 17.54 10.66
N LYS A 54 10.14 16.53 11.44
CA LYS A 54 10.90 15.29 11.61
C LYS A 54 11.04 14.51 10.30
N ILE A 55 9.94 14.34 9.54
CA ILE A 55 9.95 13.67 8.23
C ILE A 55 10.86 14.43 7.26
N ARG A 56 10.69 15.75 7.16
CA ARG A 56 11.53 16.60 6.32
C ARG A 56 13.02 16.49 6.70
N GLY A 57 13.32 16.45 7.99
CA GLY A 57 14.69 16.29 8.49
C GLY A 57 15.30 14.94 8.13
N LYS A 58 14.50 13.86 8.15
CA LYS A 58 14.95 12.50 7.78
C LYS A 58 15.36 12.41 6.31
N TYR A 59 14.61 13.05 5.40
CA TYR A 59 14.81 12.97 3.95
C TYR A 59 15.45 14.24 3.36
N ARG A 60 16.32 14.91 4.13
CA ARG A 60 16.81 16.26 3.81
C ARG A 60 17.81 16.32 2.65
N ASP A 61 18.45 15.21 2.29
CA ASP A 61 19.50 15.15 1.28
C ASP A 61 19.41 13.88 0.41
N ALA A 62 20.08 13.92 -0.75
CA ALA A 62 20.06 12.86 -1.76
C ALA A 62 20.56 11.52 -1.22
N ALA A 63 21.62 11.54 -0.42
CA ALA A 63 22.18 10.32 0.16
C ALA A 63 21.19 9.65 1.13
N ALA A 64 20.50 10.43 1.96
CA ALA A 64 19.46 9.92 2.85
C ALA A 64 18.27 9.34 2.06
N ALA A 65 17.84 10.00 0.99
CA ALA A 65 16.76 9.51 0.13
C ALA A 65 17.14 8.21 -0.60
N GLU A 66 18.37 8.13 -1.12
CA GLU A 66 18.88 6.95 -1.82
C GLU A 66 19.04 5.76 -0.88
N LYS A 67 19.57 5.98 0.32
CA LYS A 67 19.65 4.95 1.37
C LYS A 67 18.27 4.37 1.72
N GLU A 68 17.25 5.22 1.81
CA GLU A 68 15.89 4.78 2.12
C GLU A 68 15.24 4.06 0.93
N LEU A 69 15.55 4.46 -0.31
CA LEU A 69 15.14 3.72 -1.51
C LEU A 69 15.78 2.33 -1.54
N ASP A 70 17.06 2.21 -1.20
CA ASP A 70 17.73 0.91 -1.15
C ASP A 70 17.18 0.01 -0.05
N ARG A 71 16.78 0.59 1.09
CA ARG A 71 16.05 -0.14 2.12
C ARG A 71 14.70 -0.67 1.59
N VAL A 72 13.93 0.17 0.91
CA VAL A 72 12.65 -0.25 0.31
C VAL A 72 12.85 -1.37 -0.71
N LYS A 73 13.88 -1.28 -1.56
CA LYS A 73 14.23 -2.35 -2.49
C LYS A 73 14.59 -3.63 -1.75
N SER A 74 15.44 -3.55 -0.73
CA SER A 74 15.83 -4.71 0.06
C SER A 74 14.65 -5.37 0.77
N ASP A 75 13.69 -4.58 1.28
CA ASP A 75 12.47 -5.10 1.91
C ASP A 75 11.63 -5.88 0.88
N TRP A 76 11.49 -5.35 -0.35
CA TRP A 76 10.82 -6.05 -1.44
C TRP A 76 11.58 -7.30 -1.91
N ASP A 77 12.89 -7.21 -2.09
CA ASP A 77 13.72 -8.34 -2.49
C ASP A 77 13.63 -9.48 -1.47
N GLY A 78 13.60 -9.15 -0.18
CA GLY A 78 13.37 -10.11 0.90
C GLY A 78 12.02 -10.80 0.78
N LEU A 79 10.92 -10.04 0.67
CA LEU A 79 9.57 -10.59 0.60
C LEU A 79 9.32 -11.40 -0.69
N LEU A 80 9.66 -10.83 -1.83
CA LEU A 80 9.42 -11.43 -3.15
C LEU A 80 10.38 -12.59 -3.42
N GLY A 81 11.57 -12.57 -2.81
CA GLY A 81 12.55 -13.64 -2.87
C GLY A 81 12.20 -14.89 -2.07
N THR A 82 11.22 -14.84 -1.17
CA THR A 82 10.87 -15.99 -0.30
C THR A 82 10.35 -17.20 -1.06
N VAL A 83 9.56 -16.97 -2.11
CA VAL A 83 9.02 -18.04 -2.97
C VAL A 83 9.58 -17.86 -4.37
N GLN A 84 10.36 -18.84 -4.82
CA GLN A 84 10.97 -18.83 -6.15
C GLN A 84 10.70 -20.16 -6.84
N VAL A 85 10.14 -20.10 -8.04
CA VAL A 85 9.96 -21.24 -8.92
C VAL A 85 10.90 -21.15 -10.11
N LYS A 86 11.27 -22.30 -10.65
CA LYS A 86 11.99 -22.42 -11.90
C LYS A 86 11.32 -23.49 -12.75
N THR A 87 10.71 -23.05 -13.83
CA THR A 87 9.94 -23.90 -14.73
C THR A 87 10.60 -23.94 -16.11
N LYS A 88 9.98 -24.64 -17.07
CA LYS A 88 10.41 -24.61 -18.47
C LYS A 88 9.93 -23.34 -19.20
N ASP A 89 9.02 -22.58 -18.60
CA ASP A 89 8.46 -21.35 -19.16
C ASP A 89 8.93 -20.13 -18.35
N ARG A 90 9.77 -19.31 -18.97
CA ARG A 90 10.32 -18.11 -18.32
C ARG A 90 9.25 -17.09 -17.94
N ALA A 91 8.12 -17.03 -18.66
CA ALA A 91 7.05 -16.11 -18.34
C ALA A 91 6.38 -16.47 -17.01
N VAL A 92 6.20 -17.77 -16.75
CA VAL A 92 5.67 -18.27 -15.46
C VAL A 92 6.63 -17.91 -14.33
N ASP A 93 7.93 -18.12 -14.52
CA ASP A 93 8.93 -17.76 -13.52
C ASP A 93 8.86 -16.27 -13.16
N ILE A 94 8.80 -15.38 -14.16
CA ILE A 94 8.74 -13.92 -13.93
C ILE A 94 7.46 -13.53 -13.17
N LEU A 95 6.33 -14.13 -13.51
CA LEU A 95 5.05 -13.81 -12.89
C LEU A 95 5.01 -14.28 -11.42
N MET A 96 5.41 -15.53 -11.19
CA MET A 96 5.36 -16.18 -9.87
C MET A 96 6.41 -15.62 -8.89
N ASN A 97 7.62 -15.30 -9.37
CA ASN A 97 8.76 -14.92 -8.52
C ASN A 97 8.80 -13.44 -8.14
N GLY A 98 7.70 -12.71 -8.34
CA GLY A 98 7.61 -11.30 -7.96
C GLY A 98 6.22 -10.73 -8.12
N TRP A 99 5.71 -10.67 -9.36
CA TRP A 99 4.51 -9.88 -9.67
C TRP A 99 3.25 -10.31 -8.91
N LEU A 100 3.00 -11.62 -8.75
CA LEU A 100 1.79 -12.07 -8.04
C LEU A 100 1.81 -11.72 -6.55
N LEU A 101 2.94 -11.94 -5.86
CA LEU A 101 3.08 -11.58 -4.45
C LEU A 101 3.06 -10.05 -4.27
N TYR A 102 3.73 -9.32 -5.16
CA TYR A 102 3.72 -7.86 -5.16
C TYR A 102 2.29 -7.30 -5.30
N GLN A 103 1.51 -7.85 -6.23
CA GLN A 103 0.12 -7.45 -6.45
C GLN A 103 -0.77 -7.79 -5.25
N ALA A 104 -0.65 -9.00 -4.70
CA ALA A 104 -1.41 -9.41 -3.52
C ALA A 104 -1.16 -8.46 -2.34
N LEU A 105 0.11 -8.16 -2.03
CA LEU A 105 0.44 -7.27 -0.92
C LEU A 105 0.03 -5.81 -1.20
N SER A 106 0.49 -5.25 -2.32
CA SER A 106 0.33 -3.83 -2.62
C SER A 106 -1.13 -3.46 -2.87
N CYS A 107 -1.82 -4.21 -3.72
CA CYS A 107 -3.17 -3.88 -4.13
C CYS A 107 -4.20 -4.38 -3.12
N ARG A 108 -4.10 -5.64 -2.70
CA ARG A 108 -5.16 -6.28 -1.92
C ARG A 108 -5.02 -6.00 -0.43
N ILE A 109 -3.84 -6.23 0.15
CA ILE A 109 -3.66 -6.04 1.59
C ILE A 109 -3.51 -4.55 1.97
N GLN A 110 -2.61 -3.83 1.31
CA GLN A 110 -2.27 -2.44 1.67
C GLN A 110 -3.32 -1.45 1.16
N ALA A 111 -3.52 -1.41 -0.16
CA ALA A 111 -4.44 -0.46 -0.78
C ALA A 111 -5.92 -0.88 -0.67
N ARG A 112 -6.20 -2.18 -0.46
CA ARG A 112 -7.56 -2.76 -0.44
C ARG A 112 -8.38 -2.36 -1.66
N THR A 113 -7.73 -2.44 -2.82
CA THR A 113 -8.29 -1.99 -4.08
C THR A 113 -7.91 -2.91 -5.23
N GLY A 114 -8.69 -2.88 -6.29
CA GLY A 114 -8.44 -3.56 -7.56
C GLY A 114 -9.38 -3.04 -8.63
N PHE A 115 -9.17 -3.42 -9.89
CA PHE A 115 -9.96 -2.90 -11.03
C PHE A 115 -11.48 -2.96 -10.84
N TYR A 116 -11.99 -4.03 -10.21
CA TYR A 116 -13.42 -4.22 -9.94
C TYR A 116 -13.83 -3.96 -8.48
N GLN A 117 -12.92 -3.44 -7.65
CA GLN A 117 -13.14 -3.23 -6.22
C GLN A 117 -12.37 -1.99 -5.76
N CYS A 118 -12.90 -0.80 -6.02
CA CYS A 118 -12.21 0.48 -5.79
C CYS A 118 -12.51 1.15 -4.45
N GLY A 119 -12.97 0.40 -3.43
CA GLY A 119 -13.52 0.98 -2.20
C GLY A 119 -12.52 1.24 -1.08
N GLY A 120 -11.44 0.46 -0.95
CA GLY A 120 -10.56 0.51 0.23
C GLY A 120 -11.15 -0.19 1.47
N ALA A 121 -12.28 -0.88 1.32
CA ALA A 121 -12.94 -1.65 2.37
C ALA A 121 -12.16 -2.91 2.71
N TYR A 122 -12.31 -3.40 3.93
CA TYR A 122 -12.01 -4.79 4.21
C TYR A 122 -13.18 -5.65 3.73
N GLY A 123 -12.91 -6.68 2.94
CA GLY A 123 -13.84 -7.79 2.70
C GLY A 123 -13.47 -8.97 3.60
N TYR A 124 -14.44 -9.59 4.25
CA TYR A 124 -14.19 -10.68 5.21
C TYR A 124 -13.47 -11.84 4.55
N ARG A 125 -14.08 -12.42 3.52
CA ARG A 125 -13.46 -13.46 2.69
C ARG A 125 -12.21 -12.95 1.97
N ASP A 126 -12.33 -11.85 1.25
CA ASP A 126 -11.29 -11.36 0.33
C ASP A 126 -9.95 -11.20 1.07
N GLN A 127 -9.96 -10.53 2.22
CA GLN A 127 -8.73 -10.27 2.97
C GLN A 127 -8.12 -11.52 3.59
N LEU A 128 -8.94 -12.50 3.96
CA LEU A 128 -8.46 -13.80 4.44
C LEU A 128 -7.83 -14.60 3.29
N GLN A 129 -8.47 -14.64 2.12
CA GLN A 129 -7.92 -15.29 0.91
C GLN A 129 -6.61 -14.66 0.45
N ASP A 130 -6.60 -13.33 0.32
CA ASP A 130 -5.46 -12.56 -0.14
C ASP A 130 -4.28 -12.71 0.82
N ALA A 131 -4.52 -12.70 2.14
CA ALA A 131 -3.47 -12.91 3.13
C ALA A 131 -2.97 -14.36 3.20
N LEU A 132 -3.84 -15.34 2.95
CA LEU A 132 -3.42 -16.74 2.90
C LEU A 132 -2.41 -16.98 1.78
N SER A 133 -2.55 -16.28 0.64
CA SER A 133 -1.57 -16.36 -0.46
C SER A 133 -0.16 -15.91 -0.05
N LEU A 134 -0.06 -15.12 1.02
CA LEU A 134 1.18 -14.59 1.57
C LEU A 134 1.73 -15.42 2.74
N LEU A 135 1.07 -16.52 3.12
CA LEU A 135 1.46 -17.33 4.29
C LEU A 135 2.93 -17.76 4.26
N LEU A 136 3.44 -18.18 3.09
CA LEU A 136 4.83 -18.60 2.95
C LEU A 136 5.82 -17.43 2.93
N ALA A 137 5.38 -16.24 2.54
CA ALA A 137 6.24 -15.06 2.38
C ALA A 137 6.32 -14.21 3.66
N ASP A 138 5.18 -13.96 4.30
CA ASP A 138 5.06 -13.23 5.56
C ASP A 138 3.81 -13.73 6.33
N PRO A 139 3.98 -14.73 7.22
CA PRO A 139 2.87 -15.30 7.98
C PRO A 139 2.21 -14.30 8.94
N ASP A 140 2.91 -13.22 9.32
CA ASP A 140 2.33 -12.21 10.23
C ASP A 140 1.20 -11.42 9.56
N ILE A 141 1.21 -11.30 8.23
CA ILE A 141 0.08 -10.70 7.48
C ILE A 141 -1.17 -11.53 7.70
N LEU A 142 -1.09 -12.85 7.54
CA LEU A 142 -2.22 -13.75 7.75
C LEU A 142 -2.69 -13.70 9.20
N ARG A 143 -1.76 -13.74 10.16
CA ARG A 143 -2.07 -13.61 11.59
C ARG A 143 -2.89 -12.34 11.86
N ARG A 144 -2.46 -11.19 11.33
CA ARG A 144 -3.18 -9.91 11.51
C ARG A 144 -4.56 -9.93 10.89
N GLN A 145 -4.73 -10.54 9.72
CA GLN A 145 -6.06 -10.65 9.09
C GLN A 145 -6.99 -11.60 9.83
N ILE A 146 -6.48 -12.74 10.33
CA ILE A 146 -7.25 -13.66 11.18
C ILE A 146 -7.80 -12.91 12.40
N LEU A 147 -6.93 -12.21 13.14
CA LEU A 147 -7.35 -11.44 14.31
C LEU A 147 -8.35 -10.33 13.96
N THR A 148 -8.16 -9.66 12.81
CA THR A 148 -9.10 -8.64 12.34
C THR A 148 -10.47 -9.24 12.00
N ALA A 149 -10.51 -10.40 11.34
CA ALA A 149 -11.73 -11.10 10.98
C ALA A 149 -12.46 -11.67 12.22
N CYS A 150 -11.74 -12.19 13.21
CA CYS A 150 -12.35 -12.62 14.48
C CYS A 150 -13.16 -11.50 15.15
N GLY A 151 -12.69 -10.24 15.05
CA GLY A 151 -13.42 -9.07 15.58
C GLY A 151 -14.66 -8.68 14.77
N ARG A 152 -15.00 -9.42 13.71
CA ARG A 152 -16.11 -9.16 12.79
C ARG A 152 -17.09 -10.33 12.69
N GLN A 153 -16.99 -11.29 13.59
CA GLN A 153 -17.95 -12.37 13.79
C GLN A 153 -18.97 -12.01 14.86
N PHE A 154 -20.22 -12.40 14.67
CA PHE A 154 -21.31 -12.16 15.60
C PHE A 154 -21.72 -13.46 16.32
N GLU A 155 -22.41 -13.34 17.46
CA GLU A 155 -22.83 -14.50 18.28
C GLU A 155 -23.72 -15.48 17.52
N GLU A 156 -24.51 -14.97 16.57
CA GLU A 156 -25.40 -15.76 15.72
C GLU A 156 -24.65 -16.59 14.65
N GLY A 157 -23.33 -16.43 14.55
CA GLY A 157 -22.44 -17.21 13.70
C GLY A 157 -22.19 -16.62 12.31
N ASP A 158 -22.90 -15.55 11.93
CA ASP A 158 -22.64 -14.78 10.72
C ASP A 158 -21.61 -13.65 10.96
N VAL A 159 -21.24 -12.94 9.88
CA VAL A 159 -20.11 -12.02 9.88
C VAL A 159 -20.43 -10.71 9.17
N GLN A 160 -19.59 -9.70 9.40
CA GLN A 160 -19.62 -8.48 8.61
C GLN A 160 -18.91 -8.73 7.27
N HIS A 161 -19.68 -8.85 6.19
CA HIS A 161 -19.20 -9.18 4.84
C HIS A 161 -18.12 -8.21 4.34
N TRP A 162 -18.32 -6.91 4.56
CA TRP A 162 -17.27 -5.90 4.35
C TRP A 162 -17.46 -4.71 5.28
N TRP A 163 -16.38 -3.96 5.55
CA TRP A 163 -16.42 -2.75 6.38
C TRP A 163 -15.30 -1.73 6.08
N HIS A 164 -15.52 -0.47 6.48
CA HIS A 164 -14.53 0.60 6.50
C HIS A 164 -14.11 0.99 7.92
N PRO A 165 -12.80 1.15 8.20
CA PRO A 165 -12.33 1.76 9.44
C PRO A 165 -12.57 3.28 9.47
N PRO A 166 -12.55 3.93 10.66
CA PRO A 166 -12.39 3.30 11.97
C PRO A 166 -13.72 2.81 12.57
N MET A 167 -14.86 3.35 12.16
CA MET A 167 -16.17 3.04 12.75
C MET A 167 -16.69 1.63 12.40
N GLY A 168 -16.10 0.96 11.41
CA GLY A 168 -16.57 -0.36 10.96
C GLY A 168 -17.90 -0.29 10.21
N ILE A 169 -18.20 0.82 9.54
CA ILE A 169 -19.39 0.95 8.71
C ILE A 169 -19.30 -0.06 7.58
N GLY A 170 -20.32 -0.88 7.42
CA GLY A 170 -20.25 -2.04 6.54
C GLY A 170 -21.55 -2.82 6.51
N VAL A 171 -21.57 -3.90 5.74
CA VAL A 171 -22.76 -4.75 5.57
C VAL A 171 -22.55 -6.08 6.28
N ARG A 172 -23.51 -6.46 7.12
CA ARG A 172 -23.63 -7.79 7.71
C ARG A 172 -24.54 -8.63 6.80
N THR A 173 -24.09 -9.82 6.42
CA THR A 173 -24.84 -10.72 5.53
C THR A 173 -24.76 -12.15 6.04
N ARG A 174 -25.54 -13.05 5.43
CA ARG A 174 -25.44 -14.50 5.63
C ARG A 174 -24.87 -15.20 4.40
N ILE A 175 -23.99 -14.52 3.66
CA ILE A 175 -23.29 -15.13 2.53
C ILE A 175 -22.48 -16.31 3.05
N SER A 176 -22.76 -17.50 2.53
CA SER A 176 -22.33 -18.75 3.14
C SER A 176 -20.83 -18.99 3.03
N ASP A 177 -20.18 -18.48 1.98
CA ASP A 177 -18.76 -18.72 1.78
C ASP A 177 -17.86 -17.89 2.72
N ASP A 178 -18.33 -16.74 3.24
CA ASP A 178 -17.59 -15.93 4.21
C ASP A 178 -17.20 -16.76 5.46
N LEU A 179 -18.08 -17.66 5.87
CA LEU A 179 -17.97 -18.41 7.12
C LEU A 179 -16.85 -19.47 7.10
N LEU A 180 -16.41 -19.90 5.90
CA LEU A 180 -15.43 -20.97 5.73
C LEU A 180 -13.98 -20.47 5.76
N TRP A 181 -13.75 -19.19 5.46
CA TRP A 181 -12.39 -18.67 5.28
C TRP A 181 -11.62 -18.51 6.59
N LEU A 182 -12.29 -18.07 7.67
CA LEU A 182 -11.64 -17.92 8.97
C LEU A 182 -11.10 -19.25 9.52
N PRO A 183 -11.90 -20.34 9.62
CA PRO A 183 -11.39 -21.62 10.10
C PRO A 183 -10.32 -22.21 9.16
N TYR A 184 -10.48 -22.08 7.84
CA TYR A 184 -9.48 -22.56 6.88
C TYR A 184 -8.13 -21.84 7.02
N CYS A 185 -8.15 -20.50 7.06
CA CYS A 185 -6.94 -19.70 7.23
C CYS A 185 -6.28 -19.97 8.59
N THR A 186 -7.08 -20.11 9.65
CA THR A 186 -6.56 -20.44 10.99
C THR A 186 -5.89 -21.80 11.00
N ALA A 187 -6.53 -22.83 10.41
CA ALA A 187 -5.97 -24.16 10.32
C ALA A 187 -4.69 -24.21 9.48
N ALA A 188 -4.61 -23.41 8.41
CA ALA A 188 -3.39 -23.27 7.61
C ALA A 188 -2.27 -22.54 8.37
N TYR A 189 -2.60 -21.52 9.17
CA TYR A 189 -1.65 -20.72 9.93
C TYR A 189 -0.99 -21.47 11.10
N VAL A 190 -1.72 -22.36 11.78
CA VAL A 190 -1.22 -23.09 12.97
C VAL A 190 -0.47 -24.38 12.66
N ARG A 191 -0.34 -24.75 11.38
CA ARG A 191 0.44 -25.90 10.92
C ARG A 191 1.89 -25.52 10.70
#